data_AF-A0A3R9BJ67-F1
#
_entry.id   AF-A0A3R9BJ67-F1
#
_cell.length_a   1.000
_cell.length_b   1.000
_cell.length_c   1.000
_cell.angle_alpha   90.00
_cell.angle_beta   90.00
_cell.angle_gamma   90.00
#
_symmetry.space_group_name_H-M   'P 1'
#
loop_
_entity.id
_entity.type
_entity.pdbx_description
1 polymer ?
#
loop_
_entity_poly.entity_id
_entity_poly.type
_entity_poly.pdbx_seq_one_letter_code
_entity_poly.pdbx_strand_id
1 'polypeptide(L)'
;MNVAIYRAGAIRQGRIGTSRTNKVHIFSFYQCLIAQKNLLGEISNMTDFQAHVGSSLGMEPCDVQMVTDGVNKNLRARSTNDDVFIRFSPASLHSPSDLESEANTLKKLISLDVPCCEIVEVDGRQILGPVTVNEIEFNALVIRTIVGSPLAPVPADAKAFGRSLAQVHRASVDLPIVTKPATGEDRIHPTLRPIFRELAEQADRLRVDPEVNVGICHGDAWLGNAIMRDGTAVLFDFEFTKVGALAYDIATFIWALRAEQSKEKELIFNSFVEGYRGESDRGFRQDELKRSLLQKEINNIEFLCENVTMSREVGLATARLARETIDFVLGNEISRFSWR
;
A
#
# COMPACT_ATOMS: atom_id res chain seq x y z
N MET A 1 21.19 20.74 -5.58
CA MET A 1 20.90 19.49 -4.85
C MET A 1 19.52 19.04 -5.31
N ASN A 2 19.43 18.09 -6.24
CA ASN A 2 18.18 17.72 -6.90
C ASN A 2 17.35 16.82 -5.95
N VAL A 3 16.34 17.40 -5.32
CA VAL A 3 15.37 16.69 -4.49
C VAL A 3 14.33 16.07 -5.42
N ALA A 4 14.18 14.76 -5.40
CA ALA A 4 13.14 14.05 -6.14
C ALA A 4 11.78 14.41 -5.54
N ILE A 5 11.04 15.27 -6.24
CA ILE A 5 9.65 15.58 -5.97
C ILE A 5 8.82 14.42 -6.52
N TYR A 6 7.91 13.88 -5.71
CA TYR A 6 6.85 12.96 -6.14
C TYR A 6 6.06 13.65 -7.27
N ARG A 7 6.42 13.39 -8.52
CA ARG A 7 5.53 13.58 -9.66
C ARG A 7 5.05 12.21 -10.03
N ALA A 8 3.83 11.86 -9.58
CA ALA A 8 3.02 10.93 -10.33
C ALA A 8 3.04 11.43 -11.79
N GLY A 9 3.57 10.61 -12.70
CA GLY A 9 3.78 11.00 -14.08
C GLY A 9 2.47 11.46 -14.70
N ALA A 10 2.36 12.77 -14.96
CA ALA A 10 1.30 13.30 -15.79
C ALA A 10 1.41 12.65 -17.18
N ILE A 11 0.48 11.74 -17.49
CA ILE A 11 0.32 11.19 -18.83
C ILE A 11 -0.15 12.35 -19.72
N ARG A 12 0.77 12.94 -20.50
CA ARG A 12 0.39 13.80 -21.62
C ARG A 12 -0.46 12.99 -22.58
N GLN A 13 -1.66 13.49 -22.91
CA GLN A 13 -2.53 12.93 -23.94
C GLN A 13 -1.81 12.89 -25.28
N GLY A 14 -1.20 11.74 -25.60
CA GLY A 14 -0.75 11.38 -26.93
C GLY A 14 -1.82 10.51 -27.60
N ARG A 15 -2.20 10.86 -28.83
CA ARG A 15 -3.21 10.17 -29.65
C ARG A 15 -3.04 8.64 -29.61
N ILE A 16 -4.15 7.95 -29.36
CA ILE A 16 -4.28 6.49 -29.36
C ILE A 16 -3.93 5.95 -30.76
N GLY A 17 -2.72 5.43 -30.90
CA GLY A 17 -2.33 4.54 -31.99
C GLY A 17 -2.52 3.10 -31.55
N THR A 18 -3.20 2.30 -32.36
CA THR A 18 -3.48 0.88 -32.12
C THR A 18 -2.21 0.04 -32.25
N SER A 19 -1.53 -0.24 -31.14
CA SER A 19 -0.51 -1.30 -31.08
C SER A 19 -0.52 -2.04 -29.74
N ARG A 20 -0.01 -3.28 -29.73
CA ARG A 20 -0.11 -4.33 -28.70
C ARG A 20 0.61 -4.03 -27.35
N THR A 21 0.54 -2.82 -26.82
CA THR A 21 1.21 -2.39 -25.57
C THR A 21 0.25 -2.09 -24.41
N ASN A 22 -0.79 -2.92 -24.22
CA ASN A 22 -1.88 -2.71 -23.24
C ASN A 22 -1.66 -3.32 -21.83
N LYS A 23 -0.41 -3.60 -21.42
CA LYS A 23 -0.11 -4.15 -20.06
C LYS A 23 0.38 -3.10 -19.06
N VAL A 24 1.01 -2.02 -19.52
CA VAL A 24 1.64 -0.99 -18.66
C VAL A 24 0.61 -0.12 -17.94
N HIS A 25 -0.59 0.02 -18.49
CA HIS A 25 -1.54 0.98 -17.96
C HIS A 25 -2.24 0.50 -16.69
N ILE A 26 -2.48 -0.78 -16.45
CA ILE A 26 -3.45 -1.21 -15.42
C ILE A 26 -3.01 -0.89 -13.97
N PHE A 27 -1.73 -1.05 -13.62
CA PHE A 27 -1.26 -0.81 -12.25
C PHE A 27 -1.07 0.67 -11.92
N SER A 28 -0.46 1.42 -12.85
CA SER A 28 -0.46 2.88 -12.80
C SER A 28 -1.88 3.44 -12.85
N PHE A 29 -2.82 2.76 -13.51
CA PHE A 29 -4.23 3.10 -13.56
C PHE A 29 -4.93 2.86 -12.21
N TYR A 30 -4.54 1.89 -11.37
CA TYR A 30 -5.10 1.78 -10.01
C TYR A 30 -4.64 2.90 -9.08
N GLN A 31 -3.35 3.22 -9.09
CA GLN A 31 -2.85 4.37 -8.33
C GLN A 31 -3.39 5.71 -8.87
N CYS A 32 -3.62 5.79 -10.17
CA CYS A 32 -4.23 6.96 -10.82
C CYS A 32 -5.76 7.03 -10.63
N LEU A 33 -6.45 5.90 -10.57
CA LEU A 33 -7.90 5.82 -10.31
C LEU A 33 -8.24 6.18 -8.87
N ILE A 34 -7.39 5.79 -7.91
CA ILE A 34 -7.48 6.28 -6.53
C ILE A 34 -7.29 7.80 -6.51
N ALA A 35 -6.51 8.39 -7.43
CA ALA A 35 -6.17 9.81 -7.48
C ALA A 35 -7.08 10.69 -8.37
N GLN A 36 -8.19 10.20 -8.95
CA GLN A 36 -9.04 11.02 -9.82
C GLN A 36 -10.46 11.25 -9.29
N LYS A 37 -10.70 12.46 -8.76
CA LYS A 37 -12.04 13.04 -8.60
C LYS A 37 -12.07 14.57 -8.83
N ASN A 38 -12.50 14.95 -10.05
CA ASN A 38 -13.24 16.17 -10.44
C ASN A 38 -12.65 17.60 -10.24
N LEU A 39 -11.98 18.05 -11.30
CA LEU A 39 -11.36 19.37 -11.57
C LEU A 39 -12.20 20.66 -11.50
N LEU A 40 -13.44 20.65 -11.00
CA LEU A 40 -14.26 21.88 -10.92
C LEU A 40 -14.78 22.22 -9.50
N GLY A 41 -14.50 21.36 -8.50
CA GLY A 41 -14.68 21.66 -7.07
C GLY A 41 -13.36 21.68 -6.26
N GLU A 42 -12.22 21.44 -6.92
CA GLU A 42 -10.91 21.14 -6.29
C GLU A 42 -10.25 22.33 -5.58
N ILE A 43 -10.52 23.58 -5.99
CA ILE A 43 -9.82 24.74 -5.40
C ILE A 43 -10.30 25.03 -3.97
N SER A 44 -11.59 24.81 -3.68
CA SER A 44 -12.16 25.06 -2.35
C SER A 44 -11.77 23.98 -1.33
N ASN A 45 -11.51 22.75 -1.79
CA ASN A 45 -11.28 21.61 -0.89
C ASN A 45 -9.85 21.56 -0.38
N MET A 46 -8.89 21.99 -1.21
CA MET A 46 -7.47 21.98 -0.86
C MET A 46 -7.15 23.02 0.24
N THR A 47 -7.80 24.19 0.19
CA THR A 47 -7.59 25.27 1.16
C THR A 47 -7.98 24.87 2.58
N ASP A 48 -9.01 24.04 2.74
CA ASP A 48 -9.49 23.63 4.06
C ASP A 48 -8.46 22.71 4.74
N PHE A 49 -7.96 21.68 4.05
CA PHE A 49 -6.92 20.80 4.61
C PHE A 49 -5.63 21.57 4.91
N GLN A 50 -5.21 22.48 4.02
CA GLN A 50 -4.01 23.30 4.25
C GLN A 50 -4.17 24.22 5.46
N ALA A 51 -5.34 24.85 5.63
CA ALA A 51 -5.65 25.70 6.77
C ALA A 51 -5.64 24.91 8.09
N HIS A 52 -6.23 23.71 8.09
CA HIS A 52 -6.20 22.83 9.26
C HIS A 52 -4.79 22.41 9.63
N VAL A 53 -3.99 21.95 8.66
CA VAL A 53 -2.58 21.58 8.91
C VAL A 53 -1.79 22.79 9.40
N GLY A 54 -1.95 23.95 8.77
CA GLY A 54 -1.28 25.18 9.18
C GLY A 54 -1.61 25.58 10.62
N SER A 55 -2.90 25.54 10.99
CA SER A 55 -3.33 25.82 12.36
C SER A 55 -2.83 24.79 13.38
N SER A 56 -2.83 23.49 13.03
CA SER A 56 -2.41 22.42 13.95
C SER A 56 -0.90 22.36 14.15
N LEU A 57 -0.11 22.69 13.12
CA LEU A 57 1.36 22.63 13.18
C LEU A 57 2.02 24.00 13.39
N GLY A 58 1.24 25.08 13.50
CA GLY A 58 1.78 26.43 13.55
C GLY A 58 2.56 26.82 12.29
N MET A 59 2.11 26.34 11.13
CA MET A 59 2.75 26.57 9.83
C MET A 59 1.89 27.49 8.95
N GLU A 60 2.53 28.25 8.07
CA GLU A 60 1.81 29.04 7.08
C GLU A 60 1.16 28.12 6.03
N PRO A 61 -0.07 28.39 5.55
CA PRO A 61 -0.73 27.53 4.57
C PRO A 61 0.08 27.32 3.27
N CYS A 62 0.95 28.26 2.89
CA CYS A 62 1.82 28.14 1.72
C CYS A 62 2.93 27.09 1.87
N ASP A 63 3.21 26.67 3.11
CA ASP A 63 4.20 25.64 3.45
C ASP A 63 3.60 24.23 3.43
N VAL A 64 2.30 24.12 3.17
CA VAL A 64 1.56 22.86 3.10
C VAL A 64 1.19 22.57 1.64
N GLN A 65 1.54 21.38 1.16
CA GLN A 65 1.27 20.93 -0.20
C GLN A 65 0.48 19.62 -0.19
N MET A 66 -0.62 19.56 -0.95
CA MET A 66 -1.27 18.29 -1.28
C MET A 66 -0.35 17.45 -2.17
N VAL A 67 -0.02 16.24 -1.71
CA VAL A 67 0.81 15.28 -2.44
C VAL A 67 -0.05 14.30 -3.21
N THR A 68 -1.10 13.78 -2.57
CA THR A 68 -2.06 12.85 -3.20
C THR A 68 -3.47 13.16 -2.71
N ASP A 69 -4.37 13.41 -3.65
CA ASP A 69 -5.80 13.62 -3.40
C ASP A 69 -6.59 12.34 -3.69
N GLY A 70 -6.38 11.31 -2.86
CA GLY A 70 -6.97 9.99 -3.01
C GLY A 70 -8.17 9.75 -2.09
N VAL A 71 -8.45 8.49 -1.77
CA VAL A 71 -9.40 8.16 -0.67
C VAL A 71 -8.88 8.78 0.64
N ASN A 72 -7.60 8.54 0.94
CA ASN A 72 -6.84 9.31 1.91
C ASN A 72 -6.32 10.61 1.26
N LYS A 73 -6.32 11.72 2.01
CA LYS A 73 -5.66 12.97 1.59
C LYS A 73 -4.27 13.02 2.20
N ASN A 74 -3.25 12.98 1.35
CA ASN A 74 -1.87 13.02 1.78
C ASN A 74 -1.30 14.40 1.51
N LEU A 75 -0.91 15.09 2.57
CA LEU A 75 -0.27 16.40 2.50
C LEU A 75 1.16 16.30 3.02
N ARG A 76 2.01 17.22 2.57
CA ARG A 76 3.34 17.45 3.13
C ARG A 76 3.39 18.88 3.65
N ALA A 77 3.82 19.04 4.89
CA ALA A 77 4.04 20.35 5.49
C ALA A 77 5.53 20.51 5.79
N ARG A 78 6.11 21.64 5.36
CA ARG A 78 7.54 21.90 5.52
C ARG A 78 7.81 23.30 6.05
N SER A 79 8.37 23.38 7.24
CA SER A 79 8.94 24.59 7.81
C SER A 79 10.48 24.55 7.80
N THR A 80 11.12 25.55 8.42
CA THR A 80 12.58 25.53 8.60
C THR A 80 13.04 24.40 9.52
N ASN A 81 12.19 24.00 10.48
CA ASN A 81 12.54 23.04 11.53
C ASN A 81 11.86 21.68 11.36
N ASP A 82 10.78 21.61 10.58
CA ASP A 82 9.94 20.42 10.45
C ASP A 82 9.66 20.08 8.99
N ASP A 83 9.68 18.80 8.67
CA ASP A 83 9.23 18.26 7.39
C ASP A 83 8.44 16.98 7.68
N VAL A 84 7.13 17.04 7.50
CA VAL A 84 6.19 15.98 7.87
C VAL A 84 5.21 15.69 6.76
N PHE A 85 4.74 14.44 6.73
CA PHE A 85 3.58 14.02 5.95
C PHE A 85 2.38 13.85 6.87
N ILE A 86 1.21 14.28 6.38
CA ILE A 86 -0.06 14.16 7.08
C ILE A 86 -0.99 13.36 6.19
N ARG A 87 -1.51 12.24 6.71
CA ARG A 87 -2.54 11.43 6.04
C ARG A 87 -3.87 11.66 6.73
N PHE A 88 -4.78 12.38 6.07
CA PHE A 88 -6.17 12.47 6.48
C PHE A 88 -6.93 11.27 5.90
N SER A 89 -7.48 10.45 6.78
CA SER A 89 -8.31 9.30 6.46
C SER A 89 -9.77 9.61 6.80
N PRO A 90 -10.74 9.31 5.90
CA PRO A 90 -12.15 9.42 6.23
C PRO A 90 -12.47 8.54 7.44
N ALA A 91 -13.29 9.03 8.38
CA ALA A 91 -13.70 8.29 9.57
C ALA A 91 -14.48 6.99 9.23
N SER A 92 -15.06 6.92 8.02
CA SER A 92 -15.70 5.71 7.49
C SER A 92 -14.71 4.63 7.06
N LEU A 93 -13.46 4.99 6.79
CA LEU A 93 -12.39 4.07 6.41
C LEU A 93 -11.54 3.71 7.62
N HIS A 94 -11.10 4.73 8.37
CA HIS A 94 -10.27 4.57 9.56
C HIS A 94 -10.86 5.38 10.72
N SER A 95 -11.30 4.69 11.75
CA SER A 95 -11.72 5.33 13.00
C SER A 95 -10.51 5.92 13.73
N PRO A 96 -10.71 6.83 14.70
CA PRO A 96 -9.63 7.29 15.57
C PRO A 96 -8.85 6.13 16.23
N SER A 97 -9.55 5.09 16.68
CA SER A 97 -8.93 3.91 17.29
C SER A 97 -8.08 3.09 16.32
N ASP A 98 -8.45 3.05 15.03
CA ASP A 98 -7.65 2.36 14.02
C ASP A 98 -6.31 3.08 13.82
N LEU A 99 -6.35 4.41 13.70
CA LEU A 99 -5.14 5.22 13.57
C LEU A 99 -4.27 5.18 14.83
N GLU A 100 -4.87 5.18 16.03
CA GLU A 100 -4.13 5.01 17.29
C GLU A 100 -3.44 3.63 17.35
N SER A 101 -4.11 2.58 16.87
CA SER A 101 -3.52 1.24 16.78
C SER A 101 -2.32 1.22 15.82
N GLU A 102 -2.44 1.84 14.64
CA GLU A 102 -1.33 2.01 13.68
C GLU A 102 -0.16 2.79 14.31
N ALA A 103 -0.45 3.92 14.95
CA ALA A 103 0.56 4.76 15.59
C ALA A 103 1.32 4.01 16.70
N ASN A 104 0.59 3.28 17.56
CA ASN A 104 1.18 2.46 18.62
C ASN A 104 2.02 1.32 18.04
N THR A 105 1.58 0.71 16.94
CA THR A 105 2.35 -0.32 16.21
C THR A 105 3.67 0.24 15.72
N LEU A 106 3.65 1.38 15.04
CA LEU A 106 4.85 2.04 14.51
C LEU A 106 5.84 2.41 15.61
N LYS A 107 5.36 2.98 16.72
CA LYS A 107 6.20 3.27 17.89
C LYS A 107 6.86 2.01 18.44
N LYS A 108 6.12 0.89 18.51
CA LYS A 108 6.67 -0.37 18.97
C LYS A 108 7.72 -0.92 18.00
N LEU A 109 7.46 -0.87 16.69
CA LEU A 109 8.42 -1.28 15.66
C LEU A 109 9.72 -0.47 15.73
N ILE A 110 9.62 0.86 15.90
CA ILE A 110 10.79 1.73 16.10
C ILE A 110 11.55 1.36 17.36
N SER A 111 10.87 1.06 18.48
CA SER A 111 11.53 0.62 19.71
C SER A 111 12.26 -0.73 19.59
N LEU A 112 12.02 -1.46 18.50
CA LEU A 112 12.66 -2.72 18.13
C LEU A 112 13.67 -2.53 16.97
N ASP A 113 14.06 -1.30 16.69
CA ASP A 113 15.00 -0.92 15.63
C ASP A 113 14.53 -1.33 14.21
N VAL A 114 13.22 -1.50 14.00
CA VAL A 114 12.67 -1.78 12.68
C VAL A 114 12.67 -0.47 11.85
N PRO A 115 13.18 -0.49 10.60
CA PRO A 115 13.27 0.68 9.75
C PRO A 115 11.90 1.03 9.14
N CYS A 116 11.08 1.76 9.90
CA CYS A 116 9.80 2.30 9.45
C CYS A 116 9.66 3.81 9.72
N CYS A 117 8.59 4.42 9.22
CA CYS A 117 8.29 5.83 9.44
C CYS A 117 8.02 6.14 10.92
N GLU A 118 8.39 7.36 11.34
CA GLU A 118 8.24 7.85 12.69
C GLU A 118 6.94 8.64 12.85
N ILE A 119 6.15 8.32 13.87
CA ILE A 119 4.98 9.11 14.27
C ILE A 119 5.44 10.42 14.91
N VAL A 120 4.86 11.54 14.47
CA VAL A 120 5.06 12.85 15.10
C VAL A 120 3.84 13.16 15.96
N GLU A 121 4.07 13.41 17.24
CA GLU A 121 3.03 13.93 18.12
C GLU A 121 2.92 15.45 17.99
N VAL A 122 1.69 15.94 17.96
CA VAL A 122 1.36 17.37 17.90
C VAL A 122 0.58 17.70 19.17
N ASP A 123 1.10 18.61 19.99
CA ASP A 123 0.55 18.95 21.31
C ASP A 123 0.27 17.71 22.21
N GLY A 124 1.16 16.71 22.14
CA GLY A 124 1.06 15.46 22.88
C GLY A 124 -0.01 14.49 22.35
N ARG A 125 -0.55 14.72 21.14
CA ARG A 125 -1.53 13.85 20.48
C ARG A 125 -0.91 13.15 19.28
N GLN A 126 -1.24 11.87 19.11
CA GLN A 126 -0.80 11.07 17.96
C GLN A 126 -1.70 11.28 16.73
N ILE A 127 -2.98 11.59 16.98
CA ILE A 127 -4.01 11.77 15.95
C ILE A 127 -4.51 13.21 15.96
N LEU A 128 -4.61 13.81 14.78
CA LEU A 128 -5.25 15.10 14.56
C LEU A 128 -6.72 14.88 14.15
N GLY A 129 -7.58 15.80 14.58
CA GLY A 129 -9.02 15.76 14.27
C GLY A 129 -9.92 15.37 15.45
N PRO A 130 -11.20 15.07 15.17
CA PRO A 130 -11.81 15.02 13.84
C PRO A 130 -11.84 16.40 13.15
N VAL A 131 -11.78 16.39 11.82
CA VAL A 131 -11.95 17.58 10.97
C VAL A 131 -13.01 17.27 9.91
N THR A 132 -13.98 18.17 9.74
CA THR A 132 -15.04 18.01 8.74
C THR A 132 -14.73 18.86 7.51
N VAL A 133 -14.56 18.21 6.35
CA VAL A 133 -14.40 18.88 5.05
C VAL A 133 -15.45 18.31 4.10
N ASN A 134 -16.29 19.18 3.53
CA ASN A 134 -17.41 18.79 2.66
C ASN A 134 -18.29 17.68 3.24
N GLU A 135 -18.74 17.86 4.49
CA GLU A 135 -19.62 16.92 5.21
C GLU A 135 -19.01 15.53 5.47
N ILE A 136 -17.71 15.34 5.16
CA ILE A 136 -16.97 14.11 5.47
C ILE A 136 -16.06 14.41 6.67
N GLU A 137 -16.16 13.58 7.69
CA GLU A 137 -15.26 13.61 8.84
C GLU A 137 -13.95 12.88 8.53
N PHE A 138 -12.83 13.51 8.84
CA PHE A 138 -11.48 12.96 8.69
C PHE A 138 -10.73 12.96 10.01
N ASN A 139 -9.90 11.94 10.20
CA ASN A 139 -8.86 11.90 11.23
C ASN A 139 -7.50 11.84 10.54
N ALA A 140 -6.47 12.41 11.15
CA ALA A 140 -5.16 12.53 10.55
C ALA A 140 -4.05 11.90 11.39
N LEU A 141 -3.17 11.17 10.72
CA LEU A 141 -1.91 10.69 11.27
C LEU A 141 -0.77 11.54 10.72
N VAL A 142 0.16 11.95 11.58
CA VAL A 142 1.35 12.73 11.20
C VAL A 142 2.59 11.85 11.30
N ILE A 143 3.34 11.78 10.21
CA ILE A 143 4.60 11.04 10.15
C ILE A 143 5.75 11.95 9.73
N ARG A 144 6.95 11.70 10.26
CA ARG A 144 8.15 12.42 9.86
C ARG A 144 8.50 12.07 8.42
N THR A 145 8.84 13.08 7.61
CA THR A 145 9.33 12.84 6.27
C THR A 145 10.61 12.00 6.30
N ILE A 146 10.63 10.94 5.50
CA ILE A 146 11.83 10.13 5.30
C ILE A 146 12.70 10.81 4.24
N VAL A 147 13.89 11.25 4.63
CA VAL A 147 14.90 11.78 3.70
C VAL A 147 15.60 10.62 3.01
N GLY A 148 15.53 10.58 1.68
CA GLY A 148 16.13 9.51 0.90
C GLY A 148 15.66 9.52 -0.56
N SER A 149 15.86 8.40 -1.24
CA SER A 149 15.42 8.20 -2.64
C SER A 149 14.32 7.14 -2.72
N PRO A 150 13.32 7.28 -3.60
CA PRO A 150 12.38 6.21 -3.88
C PRO A 150 13.10 4.94 -4.33
N LEU A 151 12.59 3.77 -3.96
CA LEU A 151 13.12 2.50 -4.46
C LEU A 151 12.68 2.30 -5.91
N ALA A 152 13.59 1.75 -6.71
CA ALA A 152 13.34 1.29 -8.07
C ALA A 152 13.21 -0.23 -8.11
N PRO A 153 12.53 -0.81 -9.12
CA PRO A 153 12.46 -2.25 -9.32
C PRO A 153 13.78 -2.80 -9.87
N VAL A 154 14.83 -2.74 -9.04
CA VAL A 154 16.18 -3.23 -9.31
C VAL A 154 16.65 -4.15 -8.18
N PRO A 155 17.57 -5.09 -8.47
CA PRO A 155 18.06 -6.07 -7.48
C PRO A 155 18.51 -5.48 -6.13
N ALA A 156 19.28 -4.39 -6.15
CA ALA A 156 19.83 -3.78 -4.93
C ALA A 156 18.73 -3.26 -3.99
N ASP A 157 17.74 -2.57 -4.54
CA ASP A 157 16.63 -1.97 -3.78
C ASP A 157 15.69 -3.05 -3.26
N ALA A 158 15.41 -4.07 -4.09
CA ALA A 158 14.63 -5.22 -3.68
C ALA A 158 15.27 -5.98 -2.50
N LYS A 159 16.61 -6.12 -2.51
CA LYS A 159 17.36 -6.71 -1.39
C LYS A 159 17.24 -5.88 -0.11
N ALA A 160 17.40 -4.56 -0.22
CA ALA A 160 17.21 -3.67 0.94
C ALA A 160 15.78 -3.73 1.48
N PHE A 161 14.78 -3.76 0.60
CA PHE A 161 13.37 -3.91 0.97
C PHE A 161 13.09 -5.24 1.66
N GLY A 162 13.62 -6.35 1.13
CA GLY A 162 13.48 -7.68 1.72
C GLY A 162 14.05 -7.75 3.14
N ARG A 163 15.23 -7.17 3.36
CA ARG A 163 15.83 -7.03 4.69
C ARG A 163 14.89 -6.33 5.66
N SER A 164 14.43 -5.14 5.31
CA SER A 164 13.59 -4.34 6.19
C SER A 164 12.22 -4.97 6.46
N LEU A 165 11.61 -5.62 5.47
CA LEU A 165 10.36 -6.36 5.66
C LEU A 165 10.52 -7.57 6.58
N ALA A 166 11.64 -8.29 6.48
CA ALA A 166 11.94 -9.39 7.40
C ALA A 166 12.08 -8.93 8.86
N GLN A 167 12.57 -7.70 9.08
CA GLN A 167 12.63 -7.09 10.41
C GLN A 167 11.23 -6.79 10.95
N VAL A 168 10.31 -6.29 10.12
CA VAL A 168 8.88 -6.16 10.48
C VAL A 168 8.30 -7.52 10.89
N HIS A 169 8.51 -8.56 10.06
CA HIS A 169 7.97 -9.91 10.30
C HIS A 169 8.55 -10.61 11.54
N ARG A 170 9.75 -10.18 11.99
CA ARG A 170 10.39 -10.68 13.22
C ARG A 170 9.92 -9.94 14.46
N ALA A 171 9.37 -8.74 14.32
CA ALA A 171 8.90 -7.98 15.47
C ALA A 171 7.73 -8.72 16.13
N SER A 172 7.85 -8.97 17.42
CA SER A 172 6.74 -9.43 18.25
C SER A 172 6.01 -8.20 18.79
N VAL A 173 4.89 -7.86 18.17
CA VAL A 173 3.97 -6.82 18.64
C VAL A 173 2.65 -7.50 18.94
N ASP A 174 2.11 -7.20 20.12
CA ASP A 174 0.78 -7.62 20.52
C ASP A 174 -0.23 -6.75 19.78
N LEU A 175 -0.60 -7.18 18.58
CA LEU A 175 -1.73 -6.60 17.85
C LEU A 175 -2.94 -7.51 17.99
N PRO A 176 -4.16 -6.94 18.07
CA PRO A 176 -5.36 -7.74 18.00
C PRO A 176 -5.38 -8.50 16.67
N ILE A 177 -5.74 -9.79 16.73
CA ILE A 177 -6.03 -10.57 15.53
C ILE A 177 -7.34 -10.01 14.97
N VAL A 178 -7.24 -9.13 13.97
CA VAL A 178 -8.41 -8.56 13.32
C VAL A 178 -8.98 -9.59 12.34
N THR A 179 -10.05 -10.25 12.76
CA THR A 179 -10.89 -11.03 11.85
C THR A 179 -11.88 -10.08 11.18
N LYS A 180 -11.52 -9.49 10.02
CA LYS A 180 -12.54 -8.84 9.18
C LYS A 180 -13.53 -9.93 8.79
N PRO A 181 -14.83 -9.81 9.12
CA PRO A 181 -15.81 -10.78 8.64
C PRO A 181 -15.75 -10.80 7.12
N ALA A 182 -15.80 -12.00 6.53
CA ALA A 182 -15.77 -12.15 5.08
C ALA A 182 -16.80 -11.20 4.46
N THR A 183 -16.34 -10.36 3.52
CA THR A 183 -17.22 -9.40 2.87
C THR A 183 -18.30 -10.18 2.15
N GLY A 184 -19.56 -9.95 2.55
CA GLY A 184 -20.69 -10.61 1.89
C GLY A 184 -20.68 -10.28 0.40
N GLU A 185 -20.88 -11.30 -0.45
CA GLU A 185 -20.84 -11.17 -1.90
C GLU A 185 -21.76 -10.05 -2.43
N ASP A 186 -22.80 -9.72 -1.67
CA ASP A 186 -23.74 -8.64 -1.97
C ASP A 186 -23.08 -7.26 -2.07
N ARG A 187 -21.96 -7.05 -1.36
CA ARG A 187 -21.17 -5.80 -1.42
C ARG A 187 -20.26 -5.72 -2.64
N ILE A 188 -20.06 -6.83 -3.35
CA ILE A 188 -19.25 -6.86 -4.57
C ILE A 188 -20.10 -6.37 -5.74
N HIS A 189 -19.54 -5.46 -6.53
CA HIS A 189 -20.20 -4.93 -7.72
C HIS A 189 -20.63 -6.08 -8.65
N PRO A 190 -21.87 -6.09 -9.19
CA PRO A 190 -22.41 -7.23 -9.93
C PRO A 190 -21.52 -7.74 -11.08
N THR A 191 -20.79 -6.83 -11.76
CA THR A 191 -19.88 -7.20 -12.85
C THR A 191 -18.61 -7.93 -12.38
N LEU A 192 -18.25 -7.82 -11.11
CA LEU A 192 -17.06 -8.44 -10.52
C LEU A 192 -17.39 -9.72 -9.73
N ARG A 193 -18.66 -9.95 -9.37
CA ARG A 193 -19.09 -11.16 -8.62
C ARG A 193 -18.61 -12.48 -9.23
N PRO A 194 -18.72 -12.71 -10.56
CA PRO A 194 -18.28 -13.99 -11.13
C PRO A 194 -16.78 -14.25 -10.92
N ILE A 195 -15.92 -13.25 -11.17
CA ILE A 195 -14.47 -13.40 -11.01
C ILE A 195 -14.06 -13.44 -9.53
N PHE A 196 -14.78 -12.71 -8.67
CA PHE A 196 -14.58 -12.74 -7.23
C PHE A 196 -14.84 -14.13 -6.63
N ARG A 197 -15.97 -14.76 -7.00
CA ARG A 197 -16.28 -16.15 -6.60
C ARG A 197 -15.19 -17.11 -7.06
N GLU A 198 -14.74 -16.98 -8.30
CA GLU A 198 -13.70 -17.85 -8.83
C GLU A 198 -12.37 -17.69 -8.07
N LEU A 199 -11.96 -16.46 -7.75
CA LEU A 199 -10.79 -16.20 -6.90
C LEU A 199 -10.92 -16.91 -5.55
N ALA A 200 -12.06 -16.76 -4.87
CA ALA A 200 -12.33 -17.37 -3.58
C ALA A 200 -12.30 -18.91 -3.66
N GLU A 201 -12.95 -19.50 -4.67
CA GLU A 201 -12.92 -20.93 -4.90
C GLU A 201 -11.50 -21.46 -5.16
N GLN A 202 -10.66 -20.74 -5.92
CA GLN A 202 -9.26 -21.13 -6.12
C GLN A 202 -8.45 -21.00 -4.83
N ALA A 203 -8.69 -19.97 -4.01
CA ALA A 203 -8.00 -19.78 -2.75
C ALA A 203 -8.33 -20.92 -1.76
N ASP A 204 -9.60 -21.34 -1.68
CA ASP A 204 -10.07 -22.42 -0.81
C ASP A 204 -9.52 -23.79 -1.21
N ARG A 205 -9.23 -24.01 -2.50
CA ARG A 205 -8.59 -25.24 -2.98
C ARG A 205 -7.14 -25.38 -2.52
N LEU A 206 -6.46 -24.28 -2.19
CA LEU A 206 -5.08 -24.28 -1.73
C LEU A 206 -5.01 -24.52 -0.22
N ARG A 207 -4.71 -25.77 0.16
CA ARG A 207 -4.55 -26.17 1.55
C ARG A 207 -3.27 -25.59 2.14
N VAL A 208 -3.44 -24.56 2.94
CA VAL A 208 -2.39 -23.89 3.70
C VAL A 208 -2.76 -23.96 5.18
N ASP A 209 -1.79 -24.31 6.01
CA ASP A 209 -1.95 -24.29 7.46
C ASP A 209 -2.07 -22.83 7.93
N PRO A 210 -3.19 -22.44 8.55
CA PRO A 210 -3.42 -21.06 8.96
C PRO A 210 -2.51 -20.60 10.11
N GLU A 211 -1.81 -21.51 10.80
CA GLU A 211 -0.95 -21.19 11.94
C GLU A 211 0.54 -21.03 11.52
N VAL A 212 0.90 -21.52 10.33
CA VAL A 212 2.28 -21.45 9.83
C VAL A 212 2.59 -20.04 9.34
N ASN A 213 3.76 -19.55 9.70
CA ASN A 213 4.26 -18.23 9.29
C ASN A 213 3.26 -17.09 9.54
N VAL A 214 2.66 -17.09 10.73
CA VAL A 214 1.82 -15.98 11.20
C VAL A 214 2.67 -14.97 11.97
N GLY A 215 2.41 -13.69 11.74
CA GLY A 215 3.06 -12.57 12.41
C GLY A 215 2.47 -11.24 11.94
N ILE A 216 3.14 -10.13 12.25
CA ILE A 216 2.73 -8.82 11.77
C ILE A 216 3.07 -8.72 10.29
N CYS A 217 2.04 -8.43 9.49
CA CYS A 217 2.18 -8.05 8.09
C CYS A 217 2.03 -6.53 7.99
N HIS A 218 2.79 -5.91 7.11
CA HIS A 218 2.56 -4.55 6.62
C HIS A 218 1.22 -4.44 5.87
N GLY A 219 0.81 -5.50 5.15
CA GLY A 219 -0.47 -5.56 4.44
C GLY A 219 -0.50 -4.87 3.06
N ASP A 220 0.54 -4.10 2.74
CA ASP A 220 0.77 -3.55 1.40
C ASP A 220 2.27 -3.42 1.10
N ALA A 221 3.01 -4.53 1.28
CA ALA A 221 4.47 -4.54 1.14
C ALA A 221 4.93 -4.55 -0.34
N TRP A 222 5.08 -3.37 -0.93
CA TRP A 222 5.70 -3.20 -2.25
C TRP A 222 6.71 -2.04 -2.24
N LEU A 223 7.59 -1.98 -3.26
CA LEU A 223 8.72 -1.03 -3.28
C LEU A 223 8.32 0.45 -3.16
N GLY A 224 7.14 0.82 -3.63
CA GLY A 224 6.66 2.21 -3.54
C GLY A 224 6.27 2.65 -2.14
N ASN A 225 6.15 1.72 -1.19
CA ASN A 225 5.91 1.99 0.23
C ASN A 225 7.22 1.96 1.06
N ALA A 226 8.35 2.28 0.41
CA ALA A 226 9.62 2.47 1.10
C ALA A 226 10.47 3.58 0.46
N ILE A 227 11.34 4.18 1.29
CA ILE A 227 12.36 5.14 0.87
C ILE A 227 13.73 4.60 1.25
N MET A 228 14.68 4.64 0.32
CA MET A 228 16.07 4.27 0.54
C MET A 228 16.78 5.38 1.32
N ARG A 229 17.29 5.06 2.50
CA ARG A 229 18.09 5.94 3.35
C ARG A 229 19.31 5.17 3.87
N ASP A 230 20.50 5.65 3.49
CA ASP A 230 21.78 5.09 3.96
C ASP A 230 21.93 3.57 3.77
N GLY A 231 21.42 3.05 2.65
CA GLY A 231 21.47 1.62 2.31
C GLY A 231 20.35 0.77 2.95
N THR A 232 19.44 1.39 3.68
CA THR A 232 18.29 0.76 4.32
C THR A 232 16.99 1.22 3.67
N ALA A 233 16.10 0.30 3.36
CA ALA A 233 14.73 0.63 2.96
C ALA A 233 13.91 0.97 4.21
N VAL A 234 13.47 2.21 4.34
CA VAL A 234 12.60 2.64 5.44
C VAL A 234 11.15 2.56 4.96
N LEU A 235 10.36 1.69 5.57
CA LEU A 235 8.99 1.42 5.17
C LEU A 235 8.04 2.51 5.68
N PHE A 236 6.95 2.76 4.96
CA PHE A 236 5.88 3.66 5.38
C PHE A 236 4.53 3.17 4.85
N ASP A 237 3.44 3.82 5.25
CA ASP A 237 2.06 3.47 4.89
C ASP A 237 1.55 2.15 5.49
N PHE A 238 1.52 2.11 6.82
CA PHE A 238 1.16 0.93 7.61
C PHE A 238 -0.37 0.79 7.82
N GLU A 239 -1.23 1.41 7.00
CA GLU A 239 -2.69 1.41 7.21
C GLU A 239 -3.34 0.02 7.14
N PHE A 240 -2.70 -0.92 6.45
CA PHE A 240 -3.19 -2.29 6.32
C PHE A 240 -2.50 -3.28 7.28
N THR A 241 -1.77 -2.76 8.26
CA THR A 241 -1.00 -3.58 9.20
C THR A 241 -1.90 -4.42 10.07
N LYS A 242 -1.59 -5.70 10.18
CA LYS A 242 -2.34 -6.66 10.99
C LYS A 242 -1.53 -7.91 11.26
N VAL A 243 -1.96 -8.70 12.23
CA VAL A 243 -1.47 -10.07 12.38
C VAL A 243 -2.12 -10.97 11.34
N GLY A 244 -1.31 -11.69 10.57
CA GLY A 244 -1.78 -12.59 9.52
C GLY A 244 -0.66 -13.44 8.93
N ALA A 245 -0.97 -14.11 7.83
CA ALA A 245 0.02 -14.91 7.10
C ALA A 245 1.08 -14.00 6.48
N LEU A 246 2.34 -14.14 6.91
CA LEU A 246 3.48 -13.35 6.42
C LEU A 246 3.71 -13.54 4.91
N ALA A 247 3.27 -14.68 4.37
CA ALA A 247 3.24 -14.95 2.93
C ALA A 247 2.42 -13.91 2.13
N TYR A 248 1.49 -13.21 2.79
CA TYR A 248 0.69 -12.15 2.19
C TYR A 248 1.52 -10.95 1.73
N ASP A 249 2.50 -10.54 2.52
CA ASP A 249 3.39 -9.43 2.14
C ASP A 249 4.34 -9.84 1.01
N ILE A 250 4.83 -11.10 1.04
CA ILE A 250 5.62 -11.65 -0.06
C ILE A 250 4.79 -11.71 -1.35
N ALA A 251 3.55 -12.17 -1.26
CA ALA A 251 2.63 -12.19 -2.39
C ALA A 251 2.32 -10.78 -2.91
N THR A 252 2.18 -9.80 -2.02
CA THR A 252 1.98 -8.39 -2.41
C THR A 252 3.16 -7.85 -3.19
N PHE A 253 4.40 -8.15 -2.76
CA PHE A 253 5.60 -7.80 -3.50
C PHE A 253 5.62 -8.44 -4.90
N ILE A 254 5.29 -9.73 -5.01
CA ILE A 254 5.19 -10.42 -6.31
C ILE A 254 4.10 -9.78 -7.19
N TRP A 255 2.93 -9.50 -6.60
CA TRP A 255 1.81 -8.88 -7.30
C TRP A 255 2.19 -7.52 -7.89
N ALA A 256 2.87 -6.66 -7.13
CA ALA A 256 3.39 -5.39 -7.61
C ALA A 256 4.47 -5.57 -8.68
N LEU A 257 5.44 -6.46 -8.46
CA LEU A 257 6.52 -6.70 -9.41
C LEU A 257 6.04 -7.23 -10.77
N ARG A 258 4.90 -7.95 -10.81
CA ARG A 258 4.29 -8.42 -12.06
C ARG A 258 3.83 -7.26 -12.96
N ALA A 259 3.45 -6.14 -12.37
CA ALA A 259 3.04 -4.96 -13.13
C ALA A 259 4.20 -4.23 -13.79
N GLU A 260 5.41 -4.39 -13.25
CA GLU A 260 6.60 -3.73 -13.76
C GLU A 260 6.96 -4.17 -15.19
N GLN A 261 7.48 -3.25 -16.00
CA GLN A 261 7.97 -3.56 -17.36
C GLN A 261 9.43 -4.02 -17.35
N SER A 262 9.85 -4.72 -16.31
CA SER A 262 11.19 -5.31 -16.23
C SER A 262 11.22 -6.72 -16.80
N LYS A 263 12.30 -7.06 -17.53
CA LYS A 263 12.63 -8.45 -17.90
C LYS A 263 13.34 -9.20 -16.78
N GLU A 264 13.78 -8.49 -15.74
CA GLU A 264 14.59 -9.00 -14.65
C GLU A 264 13.77 -9.33 -13.38
N LYS A 265 12.45 -9.48 -13.50
CA LYS A 265 11.56 -9.71 -12.33
C LYS A 265 12.03 -10.87 -11.45
N GLU A 266 12.49 -11.97 -12.05
CA GLU A 266 13.00 -13.11 -11.29
C GLU A 266 14.28 -12.76 -10.51
N LEU A 267 15.20 -12.01 -11.12
CA LEU A 267 16.42 -11.55 -10.45
C LEU A 267 16.11 -10.58 -9.31
N ILE A 268 15.17 -9.66 -9.54
CA ILE A 268 14.69 -8.70 -8.53
C ILE A 268 14.07 -9.46 -7.35
N PHE A 269 13.20 -10.44 -7.62
CA PHE A 269 12.60 -11.27 -6.57
C PHE A 269 13.64 -12.10 -5.82
N ASN A 270 14.59 -12.74 -6.51
CA ASN A 270 15.66 -13.49 -5.86
C ASN A 270 16.52 -12.61 -4.94
N SER A 271 16.76 -11.36 -5.34
CA SER A 271 17.50 -10.39 -4.51
C SER A 271 16.69 -9.97 -3.28
N PHE A 272 15.37 -9.80 -3.44
CA PHE A 272 14.47 -9.61 -2.31
C PHE A 272 14.51 -10.78 -1.33
N VAL A 273 14.42 -12.03 -1.82
CA VAL A 273 14.51 -13.23 -0.98
C VAL A 273 15.87 -13.32 -0.27
N GLU A 274 16.97 -13.00 -0.97
CA GLU A 274 18.31 -12.94 -0.37
C GLU A 274 18.37 -11.92 0.78
N GLY A 275 17.82 -10.72 0.56
CA GLY A 275 17.75 -9.67 1.58
C GLY A 275 16.92 -10.09 2.80
N TYR A 276 15.74 -10.68 2.55
CA TYR A 276 14.85 -11.19 3.58
C TYR A 276 15.53 -12.27 4.43
N ARG A 277 16.19 -13.22 3.79
CA ARG A 277 16.89 -14.32 4.47
C ARG A 277 18.12 -13.87 5.25
N GLY A 278 18.71 -12.74 4.89
CA GLY A 278 19.75 -12.11 5.70
C GLY A 278 19.28 -11.77 7.11
N GLU A 279 17.97 -11.62 7.33
CA GLU A 279 17.40 -11.30 8.63
C GLU A 279 16.53 -12.43 9.20
N SER A 280 16.07 -13.40 8.41
CA SER A 280 15.13 -14.43 8.87
C SER A 280 15.26 -15.76 8.13
N ASP A 281 15.34 -16.86 8.88
CA ASP A 281 15.38 -18.23 8.34
C ASP A 281 14.00 -18.79 7.93
N ARG A 282 12.96 -17.95 7.90
CA ARG A 282 11.60 -18.39 7.55
C ARG A 282 11.52 -18.86 6.09
N GLY A 283 10.86 -20.01 5.90
CA GLY A 283 10.56 -20.57 4.59
C GLY A 283 9.08 -20.41 4.25
N PHE A 284 8.77 -20.07 3.01
CA PHE A 284 7.40 -20.04 2.50
C PHE A 284 7.20 -21.07 1.39
N ARG A 285 6.18 -21.90 1.52
CA ARG A 285 5.79 -22.86 0.49
C ARG A 285 5.15 -22.14 -0.70
N GLN A 286 5.27 -22.75 -1.88
CA GLN A 286 4.64 -22.22 -3.08
C GLN A 286 3.11 -22.04 -2.91
N ASP A 287 2.45 -22.96 -2.21
CA ASP A 287 0.99 -22.89 -1.99
C ASP A 287 0.60 -21.72 -1.07
N GLU A 288 1.44 -21.35 -0.09
CA GLU A 288 1.25 -20.16 0.75
C GLU A 288 1.26 -18.89 -0.10
N LEU A 289 2.23 -18.77 -1.01
CA LEU A 289 2.35 -17.63 -1.93
C LEU A 289 1.19 -17.57 -2.93
N LYS A 290 0.80 -18.72 -3.50
CA LYS A 290 -0.34 -18.84 -4.42
C LYS A 290 -1.64 -18.38 -3.77
N ARG A 291 -1.95 -18.90 -2.57
CA ARG A 291 -3.16 -18.55 -1.83
C ARG A 291 -3.16 -17.07 -1.47
N SER A 292 -2.02 -16.56 -1.02
CA SER A 292 -1.85 -15.16 -0.64
C SER A 292 -1.99 -14.19 -1.81
N LEU A 293 -1.55 -14.57 -3.02
CA LEU A 293 -1.76 -13.78 -4.24
C LEU A 293 -3.25 -13.67 -4.61
N LEU A 294 -3.99 -14.78 -4.52
CA LEU A 294 -5.44 -14.77 -4.73
C LEU A 294 -6.12 -13.90 -3.67
N GLN A 295 -5.71 -14.03 -2.40
CA GLN A 295 -6.26 -13.22 -1.32
C GLN A 295 -5.96 -11.72 -1.49
N LYS A 296 -4.77 -11.34 -1.96
CA LYS A 296 -4.45 -9.94 -2.27
C LYS A 296 -5.38 -9.37 -3.34
N GLU A 297 -5.69 -10.15 -4.37
CA GLU A 297 -6.62 -9.73 -5.43
C GLU A 297 -8.07 -9.64 -4.92
N ILE A 298 -8.50 -10.58 -4.08
CA ILE A 298 -9.81 -10.53 -3.38
C ILE A 298 -9.91 -9.22 -2.59
N ASN A 299 -8.92 -8.94 -1.73
CA ASN A 299 -8.90 -7.72 -0.90
C ASN A 299 -8.89 -6.44 -1.77
N ASN A 300 -8.21 -6.47 -2.91
CA ASN A 300 -8.20 -5.36 -3.86
C ASN A 300 -9.60 -5.11 -4.46
N ILE A 301 -10.31 -6.15 -4.88
CA ILE A 301 -11.70 -6.04 -5.38
C ILE A 301 -12.62 -5.48 -4.30
N GLU A 302 -12.52 -5.98 -3.08
CA GLU A 302 -13.32 -5.50 -1.93
C GLU A 302 -13.07 -4.01 -1.68
N PHE A 303 -11.79 -3.61 -1.58
CA PHE A 303 -11.41 -2.21 -1.36
C PHE A 303 -11.99 -1.30 -2.43
N LEU A 304 -11.90 -1.68 -3.70
CA LEU A 304 -12.43 -0.91 -4.82
C LEU A 304 -13.96 -0.81 -4.78
N CYS A 305 -14.66 -1.89 -4.44
CA CYS A 305 -16.12 -1.86 -4.34
C CYS A 305 -16.60 -1.00 -3.15
N GLU A 306 -15.84 -0.97 -2.05
CA GLU A 306 -16.16 -0.20 -0.85
C GLU A 306 -15.83 1.30 -1.00
N ASN A 307 -14.73 1.64 -1.69
CA ASN A 307 -14.15 2.98 -1.62
C ASN A 307 -14.09 3.73 -2.97
N VAL A 308 -14.34 3.04 -4.09
CA VAL A 308 -14.22 3.63 -5.43
C VAL A 308 -15.54 3.53 -6.17
N THR A 309 -15.96 4.62 -6.80
CA THR A 309 -17.11 4.60 -7.71
C THR A 309 -16.78 3.71 -8.91
N MET A 310 -17.47 2.57 -9.00
CA MET A 310 -17.20 1.56 -10.01
C MET A 310 -17.75 1.99 -11.39
N SER A 311 -16.93 2.68 -12.19
CA SER A 311 -17.25 2.87 -13.62
C SER A 311 -17.12 1.56 -14.39
N ARG A 312 -17.66 1.53 -15.61
CA ARG A 312 -17.53 0.35 -16.48
C ARG A 312 -16.07 0.03 -16.79
N GLU A 313 -15.25 1.06 -17.03
CA GLU A 313 -13.84 0.94 -17.34
C GLU A 313 -13.05 0.37 -16.15
N VAL A 314 -13.33 0.85 -14.94
CA VAL A 314 -12.75 0.32 -13.70
C VAL A 314 -13.15 -1.14 -13.53
N GLY A 315 -14.44 -1.46 -13.65
CA GLY A 315 -14.93 -2.84 -13.51
C GLY A 315 -14.28 -3.80 -14.51
N LEU A 316 -14.12 -3.40 -15.77
CA LEU A 316 -13.46 -4.23 -16.79
C LEU A 316 -11.96 -4.40 -16.52
N ALA A 317 -11.27 -3.34 -16.09
CA ALA A 317 -9.87 -3.41 -15.71
C ALA A 317 -9.66 -4.36 -14.52
N THR A 318 -10.52 -4.27 -13.50
CA THR A 318 -10.47 -5.11 -12.30
C THR A 318 -10.73 -6.57 -12.63
N ALA A 319 -11.77 -6.84 -13.42
CA ALA A 319 -12.06 -8.22 -13.82
C ALA A 319 -10.92 -8.83 -14.64
N ARG A 320 -10.27 -8.04 -15.51
CA ARG A 320 -9.13 -8.49 -16.30
C ARG A 320 -7.92 -8.79 -15.42
N LEU A 321 -7.59 -7.90 -14.48
CA LEU A 321 -6.45 -8.12 -13.57
C LEU A 321 -6.67 -9.37 -12.71
N ALA A 322 -7.87 -9.53 -12.18
CA ALA A 322 -8.23 -10.71 -11.40
C ALA A 322 -8.10 -12.01 -12.20
N ARG A 323 -8.53 -12.02 -13.47
CA ARG A 323 -8.30 -13.14 -14.39
C ARG A 323 -6.81 -13.41 -14.59
N GLU A 324 -6.03 -12.38 -14.89
CA GLU A 324 -4.58 -12.49 -15.08
C GLU A 324 -3.87 -13.01 -13.81
N THR A 325 -4.38 -12.69 -12.61
CA THR A 325 -3.89 -13.25 -11.34
C THR A 325 -4.23 -14.73 -11.19
N ILE A 326 -5.45 -15.17 -11.50
CA ILE A 326 -5.81 -16.60 -11.52
C ILE A 326 -4.90 -17.37 -12.47
N ASP A 327 -4.77 -16.91 -13.72
CA ASP A 327 -3.98 -17.57 -14.75
C ASP A 327 -2.50 -17.69 -14.33
N PHE A 328 -1.97 -16.65 -13.69
CA PHE A 328 -0.60 -16.65 -13.17
C PHE A 328 -0.39 -17.66 -12.02
N VAL A 329 -1.33 -17.71 -11.07
CA VAL A 329 -1.28 -18.60 -9.90
C VAL A 329 -1.42 -20.07 -10.28
N LEU A 330 -2.32 -20.37 -11.23
CA LEU A 330 -2.57 -21.72 -11.73
C LEU A 330 -1.54 -22.15 -12.78
N GLY A 331 -0.91 -21.20 -13.46
CA GLY A 331 0.10 -21.45 -14.46
C GLY A 331 1.48 -21.79 -13.88
N ASN A 332 2.43 -22.03 -14.79
CA ASN A 332 3.82 -22.31 -14.43
C ASN A 332 4.63 -21.05 -14.13
N GLU A 333 4.15 -19.85 -14.49
CA GLU A 333 4.92 -18.61 -14.35
C GLU A 333 5.28 -18.30 -12.89
N ILE A 334 4.37 -18.58 -11.95
CA ILE A 334 4.64 -18.36 -10.52
C ILE A 334 5.79 -19.21 -9.98
N SER A 335 6.14 -20.33 -10.62
CA SER A 335 7.29 -21.14 -10.21
C SER A 335 8.64 -20.42 -10.35
N ARG A 336 8.69 -19.34 -11.16
CA ARG A 336 9.85 -18.44 -11.23
C ARG A 336 10.02 -17.56 -9.99
N PHE A 337 8.96 -17.44 -9.18
CA PHE A 337 8.95 -16.72 -7.91
C PHE A 337 8.94 -17.72 -6.75
N SER A 338 9.88 -18.67 -6.79
CA SER A 338 10.01 -19.66 -5.73
C SER A 338 10.83 -19.10 -4.58
N TRP A 339 10.44 -19.41 -3.34
CA TRP A 339 11.20 -19.10 -2.13
C TRP A 339 12.44 -20.00 -1.96
N ARG A 340 13.18 -20.28 -3.04
CA ARG A 340 14.34 -21.18 -3.03
C ARG A 340 15.57 -20.51 -2.48
#